data_AF-A0A1H0G568-F1
#
_entry.id   AF-A0A1H0G568-F1
#
_cell.length_a   1.000
_cell.length_b   1.000
_cell.length_c   1.000
_cell.angle_alpha   90.00
_cell.angle_beta   90.00
_cell.angle_gamma   90.00
#
_symmetry.space_group_name_H-M   'P 1'
#
loop_
_entity.id
_entity.type
_entity.pdbx_description
1 polymer ?
#
loop_
_entity_poly.entity_id
_entity_poly.type
_entity_poly.pdbx_seq_one_letter_code
_entity_poly.pdbx_strand_id
1 'polypeptide(L)'
;MTDGPLPDDRPPEPPEDVEGAADGAEEEPQERRYPSTIGGAFYLLILITSAIGFGIVVSGNWRLGVRWLAASLMAGSALRLVLPERDAGMLAVRHRFIDCTLLAGVGSALFWLASSIPDQPL
;
A
#
# COMPACT_ATOMS: atom_id res chain seq x y z
N MET A 1 -43.75 -42.77 -58.30
CA MET A 1 -44.79 -42.27 -57.40
C MET A 1 -44.07 -41.78 -56.16
N THR A 2 -43.97 -40.47 -56.03
CA THR A 2 -43.16 -39.74 -55.04
C THR A 2 -44.01 -39.47 -53.80
N ASP A 3 -43.56 -39.90 -52.63
CA ASP A 3 -44.00 -39.33 -51.35
C ASP A 3 -42.75 -38.83 -50.62
N GLY A 4 -42.49 -37.54 -50.78
CA GLY A 4 -41.56 -36.83 -49.90
C GLY A 4 -42.33 -36.38 -48.65
N PRO A 5 -41.80 -36.58 -47.43
CA PRO A 5 -42.40 -36.00 -46.23
C PRO A 5 -42.47 -34.47 -46.35
N LEU A 6 -43.61 -33.86 -46.02
CA LEU A 6 -43.75 -32.40 -45.92
C LEU A 6 -42.79 -31.82 -44.85
N PRO A 7 -42.29 -30.59 -45.03
CA PRO A 7 -41.59 -29.87 -43.96
C PRO A 7 -42.54 -29.63 -42.78
N ASP A 8 -42.02 -29.87 -41.57
CA ASP A 8 -42.71 -29.68 -40.29
C ASP A 8 -42.95 -28.17 -40.06
N ASP A 9 -44.20 -27.72 -40.27
CA ASP A 9 -44.65 -26.32 -40.06
C ASP A 9 -44.89 -25.98 -38.58
N ARG A 10 -44.25 -26.68 -37.64
CA ARG A 10 -44.30 -26.29 -36.23
C ARG A 10 -43.45 -25.04 -35.99
N PRO A 11 -44.03 -23.96 -35.41
CA PRO A 11 -43.25 -22.83 -34.94
C PRO A 11 -42.19 -23.31 -33.93
N PRO A 12 -40.99 -22.70 -33.88
CA PRO A 12 -40.01 -23.04 -32.85
C PRO A 12 -40.62 -22.78 -31.46
N GLU A 13 -40.50 -23.77 -30.57
CA GLU A 13 -40.89 -23.58 -29.17
C GLU A 13 -40.03 -22.47 -28.54
N PRO A 14 -40.62 -21.54 -27.76
CA PRO A 14 -39.84 -20.56 -27.03
C PRO A 14 -38.94 -21.31 -26.03
N PRO A 15 -37.70 -20.86 -25.80
CA PRO A 15 -36.83 -21.48 -24.80
C PRO A 15 -37.47 -21.42 -23.41
N GLU A 16 -37.78 -22.58 -22.84
CA GLU A 16 -38.20 -22.78 -21.45
C GLU A 16 -36.98 -22.76 -20.52
N ASP A 17 -36.36 -21.59 -20.36
CA ASP A 17 -35.24 -21.44 -19.42
C ASP A 17 -35.02 -19.96 -19.04
N VAL A 18 -36.04 -19.36 -18.44
CA VAL A 18 -35.91 -18.11 -17.66
C VAL A 18 -36.22 -18.30 -16.17
N GLU A 19 -36.06 -19.53 -15.67
CA GLU A 19 -36.26 -19.87 -14.26
C GLU A 19 -34.93 -20.26 -13.62
N GLY A 20 -34.05 -19.28 -13.52
CA GLY A 20 -32.73 -19.41 -12.93
C GLY A 20 -32.09 -18.06 -12.56
N ALA A 21 -32.90 -17.01 -12.38
CA ALA A 21 -32.42 -15.74 -11.85
C ALA A 21 -32.35 -15.83 -10.32
N ALA A 22 -31.31 -16.54 -9.85
CA ALA A 22 -30.53 -16.22 -8.66
C ALA A 22 -31.31 -15.65 -7.47
N ASP A 23 -32.03 -16.54 -6.78
CA ASP A 23 -32.07 -16.49 -5.32
C ASP A 23 -30.63 -16.73 -4.82
N GLY A 24 -30.11 -15.85 -3.96
CA GLY A 24 -28.77 -15.99 -3.39
C GLY A 24 -27.73 -14.95 -3.83
N ALA A 25 -28.07 -13.66 -3.86
CA ALA A 25 -27.07 -12.62 -3.60
C ALA A 25 -26.90 -12.46 -2.08
N GLU A 26 -26.47 -13.53 -1.40
CA GLU A 26 -25.77 -13.38 -0.14
C GLU A 26 -24.41 -12.79 -0.52
N GLU A 27 -24.29 -11.47 -0.38
CA GLU A 27 -23.00 -10.80 -0.38
C GLU A 27 -22.21 -11.36 0.81
N GLU A 28 -21.52 -12.48 0.60
CA GLU A 28 -20.45 -12.97 1.46
C GLU A 28 -19.60 -11.75 1.82
N PRO A 29 -19.54 -11.32 3.10
CA PRO A 29 -18.76 -10.17 3.48
C PRO A 29 -17.32 -10.50 3.15
N GLN A 30 -16.86 -9.93 2.02
CA GLN A 30 -15.56 -10.17 1.43
C GLN A 30 -14.52 -9.94 2.53
N GLU A 31 -14.09 -11.03 3.16
CA GLU A 31 -13.22 -11.00 4.30
C GLU A 31 -11.94 -10.37 3.78
N ARG A 32 -11.75 -9.08 4.08
CA ARG A 32 -10.59 -8.30 3.63
C ARG A 32 -9.38 -8.97 4.23
N ARG A 33 -8.82 -9.94 3.49
CA ARG A 33 -7.65 -10.72 3.85
C ARG A 33 -6.50 -9.74 3.88
N TYR A 34 -6.27 -9.11 5.03
CA TYR A 34 -5.15 -8.21 5.22
C TYR A 34 -3.88 -9.04 5.05
N PRO A 35 -3.07 -8.82 4.00
CA PRO A 35 -1.79 -9.48 3.90
C PRO A 35 -0.90 -8.84 4.96
N SER A 36 -0.79 -9.46 6.14
CA SER A 36 0.14 -9.07 7.20
C SER A 36 1.57 -9.48 6.81
N THR A 37 2.06 -8.91 5.72
CA THR A 37 3.47 -9.05 5.35
C THR A 37 4.30 -8.34 6.41
N ILE A 38 5.43 -8.93 6.81
CA ILE A 38 6.40 -8.33 7.74
C ILE A 38 6.71 -6.86 7.38
N GLY A 39 6.80 -6.55 6.07
CA GLY A 39 6.99 -5.17 5.59
C GLY A 39 5.87 -4.20 5.96
N GLY A 40 4.62 -4.66 6.01
CA GLY A 40 3.47 -3.86 6.46
C GLY A 40 3.54 -3.49 7.94
N ALA A 41 3.98 -4.42 8.80
CA ALA A 41 4.17 -4.14 10.23
C ALA A 41 5.25 -3.07 10.45
N PHE A 42 6.39 -3.17 9.75
CA PHE A 42 7.43 -2.16 9.82
C PHE A 42 7.00 -0.82 9.21
N TYR A 43 6.20 -0.83 8.15
CA TYR A 43 5.60 0.39 7.60
C TYR A 43 4.75 1.11 8.65
N LEU A 44 3.86 0.38 9.34
CA LEU A 44 3.03 0.94 10.42
C LEU A 44 3.89 1.47 11.57
N LEU A 45 4.95 0.76 11.95
CA LEU A 45 5.88 1.22 12.98
C LEU A 45 6.53 2.56 12.60
N ILE A 46 7.03 2.69 11.36
CA ILE A 46 7.64 3.94 10.87
C ILE A 46 6.59 5.07 10.84
N LEU A 47 5.37 4.77 10.42
CA LEU A 47 4.27 5.73 10.35
C LEU A 47 3.90 6.24 11.75
N ILE A 48 3.74 5.34 12.72
CA ILE A 48 3.46 5.67 14.13
C ILE A 48 4.61 6.50 14.71
N THR A 49 5.86 6.09 14.51
CA THR A 49 7.04 6.82 15.00
C THR A 49 7.11 8.23 14.42
N SER A 50 6.76 8.39 13.14
CA SER A 50 6.67 9.69 12.48
C SER A 50 5.53 10.54 13.05
N ALA A 51 4.36 9.95 13.30
CA ALA A 51 3.22 10.64 13.91
C ALA A 51 3.54 11.13 15.33
N ILE A 52 4.27 10.33 16.13
CA ILE A 52 4.79 10.75 17.44
C ILE A 52 5.71 11.97 17.27
N GLY A 53 6.63 11.92 16.31
CA GLY A 53 7.51 13.06 16.00
C GLY A 53 6.72 14.33 15.70
N PHE A 54 5.70 14.26 14.85
CA PHE A 54 4.81 15.40 14.58
C PHE A 54 4.06 15.88 15.83
N GLY A 55 3.55 14.97 16.67
CA GLY A 55 2.91 15.33 17.94
C GLY A 55 3.84 16.11 18.87
N ILE A 56 5.12 15.73 18.94
CA ILE A 56 6.14 16.43 19.72
C ILE A 56 6.47 17.81 19.11
N VAL A 57 6.47 17.94 17.77
CA VAL A 57 6.63 19.25 17.13
C VAL A 57 5.49 20.19 17.53
N VAL A 58 4.25 19.70 17.47
CA VAL A 58 3.06 20.50 17.82
C VAL A 58 3.03 20.86 19.31
N SER A 59 3.60 20.04 20.20
CA SER A 59 3.70 20.35 21.63
C SER A 59 4.76 21.39 21.98
N GLY A 60 5.51 21.90 21.00
CA GLY A 60 6.48 23.00 21.16
C GLY A 60 7.93 22.55 21.23
N ASN A 61 8.21 21.24 21.39
CA ASN A 61 9.58 20.72 21.35
C ASN A 61 9.98 20.30 19.93
N TRP A 62 9.99 21.27 19.02
CA TRP A 62 10.19 21.04 17.59
C TRP A 62 11.51 20.31 17.28
N ARG A 63 12.58 20.55 18.05
CA ARG A 63 13.86 19.84 17.86
C ARG A 63 13.75 18.35 18.12
N LEU A 64 13.13 17.98 19.24
CA LEU A 64 12.92 16.58 19.57
C LEU A 64 12.02 15.95 18.51
N GLY A 65 10.92 16.61 18.14
CA GLY A 65 10.01 16.10 17.12
C GLY A 65 10.69 15.88 15.76
N VAL A 66 11.53 16.82 15.31
CA VAL A 66 12.32 16.66 14.06
C VAL A 66 13.34 15.53 14.18
N ARG A 67 13.97 15.31 15.33
CA ARG A 67 14.87 14.16 15.56
C ARG A 67 14.13 12.82 15.46
N TRP A 68 12.89 12.74 15.94
CA TRP A 68 12.04 11.57 15.77
C TRP A 68 11.70 11.32 14.30
N LEU A 69 11.36 12.38 13.54
CA LEU A 69 11.16 12.27 12.09
C LEU A 69 12.43 11.80 11.37
N ALA A 70 13.58 12.38 11.69
CA ALA A 70 14.87 11.98 11.13
C ALA A 70 15.17 10.50 11.40
N ALA A 71 14.98 10.03 12.64
CA ALA A 71 15.17 8.64 13.01
C ALA A 71 14.24 7.70 12.23
N SER A 72 12.96 8.06 12.06
CA SER A 72 12.01 7.30 11.24
C SER A 72 12.45 7.15 9.79
N LEU A 73 12.96 8.22 9.17
CA LEU A 73 13.46 8.17 7.79
C LEU A 73 14.70 7.28 7.67
N MET A 74 15.65 7.39 8.60
CA MET A 74 16.84 6.55 8.63
C MET A 74 16.49 5.08 8.85
N ALA A 75 15.56 4.78 9.75
CA ALA A 75 15.03 3.42 9.95
C ALA A 75 14.35 2.89 8.68
N GLY A 76 13.56 3.71 8.00
CA GLY A 76 12.94 3.36 6.72
C GLY A 76 13.94 3.10 5.59
N SER A 77 15.07 3.81 5.58
CA SER A 77 16.20 3.53 4.67
C SER A 77 16.87 2.20 5.01
N ALA A 78 17.21 1.98 6.28
CA ALA A 78 17.87 0.76 6.73
C ALA A 78 17.01 -0.49 6.46
N LEU A 79 15.72 -0.43 6.79
CA LEU A 79 14.78 -1.51 6.54
C LEU A 79 14.69 -1.83 5.05
N ARG A 80 14.65 -0.79 4.19
CA ARG A 80 14.68 -0.99 2.75
C ARG A 80 15.91 -1.75 2.32
N LEU A 81 17.10 -1.51 2.88
CA LEU A 81 18.33 -2.27 2.57
C LEU A 81 18.33 -3.72 3.07
N VAL A 82 17.47 -4.07 4.03
CA VAL A 82 17.38 -5.42 4.60
C VAL A 82 16.30 -6.27 3.89
N LEU A 83 15.21 -5.66 3.41
CA LEU A 83 14.09 -6.40 2.79
C LEU A 83 14.40 -6.87 1.34
N PRO A 84 14.16 -8.15 0.98
CA PRO A 84 14.43 -8.68 -0.37
C PRO A 84 13.53 -8.09 -1.48
N GLU A 85 14.14 -7.69 -2.60
CA GLU A 85 13.51 -7.08 -3.78
C GLU A 85 13.04 -8.15 -4.80
N ARG A 86 12.09 -9.01 -4.43
CA ARG A 86 11.83 -10.21 -5.25
C ARG A 86 11.27 -9.99 -6.66
N ASP A 87 10.86 -8.80 -7.07
CA ASP A 87 10.23 -8.60 -8.39
C ASP A 87 10.65 -7.28 -9.08
N ALA A 88 11.94 -7.11 -9.40
CA ALA A 88 12.43 -5.95 -10.17
C ALA A 88 12.08 -6.00 -11.68
N GLY A 89 10.92 -6.58 -12.03
CA GLY A 89 10.39 -6.61 -13.39
C GLY A 89 9.53 -5.38 -13.67
N MET A 90 10.03 -4.49 -14.55
CA MET A 90 9.39 -3.26 -15.08
C MET A 90 9.52 -1.94 -14.29
N LEU A 91 10.08 -1.93 -13.07
CA LEU A 91 10.32 -0.70 -12.27
C LEU A 91 11.81 -0.39 -11.99
N ALA A 92 12.71 -0.80 -12.88
CA ALA A 92 14.17 -0.58 -12.78
C ALA A 92 14.61 0.91 -12.70
N VAL A 93 13.67 1.87 -12.79
CA VAL A 93 13.96 3.32 -12.81
C VAL A 93 14.18 3.90 -11.41
N ARG A 94 13.50 3.37 -10.38
CA ARG A 94 13.74 3.81 -9.00
C ARG A 94 14.66 2.80 -8.31
N HIS A 95 15.93 2.85 -8.66
CA HIS A 95 16.97 2.06 -8.03
C HIS A 95 16.86 2.24 -6.50
N ARG A 96 16.63 1.15 -5.76
CA ARG A 96 16.50 1.15 -4.29
C ARG A 96 17.59 1.92 -3.59
N PHE A 97 18.80 1.90 -4.14
CA PHE A 97 19.91 2.72 -3.66
C PHE A 97 19.61 4.22 -3.66
N ILE A 98 19.00 4.77 -4.72
CA ILE A 98 18.63 6.20 -4.77
C ILE A 98 17.57 6.50 -3.71
N ASP A 99 16.57 5.63 -3.55
CA ASP A 99 15.55 5.81 -2.51
C ASP A 99 16.15 5.79 -1.10
N CYS A 100 17.02 4.81 -0.81
CA CYS A 100 17.72 4.73 0.47
C CYS A 100 18.64 5.93 0.69
N THR A 101 19.36 6.37 -0.35
CA THR A 101 20.24 7.56 -0.28
C THR A 101 19.44 8.82 0.00
N LEU A 102 18.27 8.99 -0.64
CA LEU A 102 17.37 10.11 -0.39
C LEU A 102 16.83 10.09 1.04
N LEU A 103 16.31 8.95 1.50
CA LEU A 103 15.78 8.82 2.86
C LEU A 103 16.86 9.04 3.92
N ALA A 104 18.03 8.41 3.76
CA ALA A 104 19.15 8.58 4.67
C ALA A 104 19.69 10.02 4.62
N GLY A 105 19.79 10.62 3.43
CA GLY A 105 20.26 11.99 3.23
C GLY A 105 19.33 13.01 3.87
N VAL A 106 18.01 12.92 3.62
CA VAL A 106 17.01 13.78 4.24
C VAL A 106 16.98 13.58 5.76
N GLY A 107 16.97 12.34 6.24
CA GLY A 107 17.02 12.04 7.67
C GLY A 107 18.26 12.64 8.35
N SER A 108 19.44 12.46 7.74
CA SER A 108 20.70 13.00 8.25
C SER A 108 20.71 14.53 8.25
N ALA A 109 20.22 15.16 7.18
CA ALA A 109 20.11 16.62 7.07
C ALA A 109 19.18 17.19 8.14
N LEU A 110 18.01 16.58 8.37
CA LEU A 110 17.08 16.98 9.41
C LEU A 110 17.69 16.82 10.81
N PHE A 111 18.37 15.70 11.07
CA PHE A 111 19.03 15.46 12.35
C PHE A 111 20.12 16.50 12.62
N TRP A 112 20.94 16.79 11.60
CA TRP A 112 22.00 17.80 11.68
C TRP A 112 21.43 19.20 11.89
N LEU A 113 20.39 19.59 11.15
CA LEU A 113 19.72 20.88 11.31
C LEU A 113 19.14 21.05 12.73
N ALA A 114 18.39 20.06 13.20
CA ALA A 114 17.78 20.08 14.53
C ALA A 114 18.82 20.15 15.67
N SER A 115 20.03 19.65 15.43
CA SER A 115 21.12 19.59 16.41
C SER A 115 22.12 20.75 16.31
N SER A 116 22.18 21.45 15.18
CA SER A 116 23.11 22.55 14.95
C SER A 116 22.54 23.91 15.34
N ILE A 117 21.22 24.09 15.26
CA ILE A 117 20.60 25.36 15.67
C ILE A 117 20.73 25.47 17.20
N PRO A 118 21.30 26.54 17.78
CA PRO A 118 21.36 26.73 19.23
C PRO A 118 20.02 27.17 19.80
N ASP A 119 19.77 26.88 21.07
CA ASP A 119 18.59 27.41 21.77
C ASP A 119 18.72 28.92 21.94
N GLN A 120 17.61 29.62 21.79
CA GLN A 120 17.57 31.07 21.98
C GLN A 120 17.71 31.37 23.47
N PRO A 121 18.50 32.40 23.84
CA PRO A 121 18.55 32.84 25.23
C PRO A 121 17.15 33.28 25.68
N LEU A 122 16.78 32.89 26.90
CA LEU A 122 15.55 33.29 27.57
C LEU A 122 15.61 34.75 28.02
#